data_AF-A0A318EHU1-F1
#
_entry.id   AF-A0A318EHU1-F1
#
_cell.length_a   1.000
_cell.length_b   1.000
_cell.length_c   1.000
_cell.angle_alpha   90.00
_cell.angle_beta   90.00
_cell.angle_gamma   90.00
#
_symmetry.space_group_name_H-M   'P 1'
#
loop_
_entity.id
_entity.type
_entity.pdbx_description
1 polymer ?
#
loop_
_entity_poly.entity_id
_entity_poly.type
_entity_poly.pdbx_seq_one_letter_code
_entity_poly.pdbx_strand_id
1 'polypeptide(L)' 'MEVYLYKCPVCNFAHQVPDYWVSFVKEPTIEYEHMSFQTGEMCENTVLNLKEDE' A
#
# COMPACT_ATOMS: atom_id res chain seq x y z
N MET A 1 5.30 -14.54 10.00
CA MET A 1 5.86 -13.19 9.82
C MET A 1 4.70 -12.33 9.39
N GLU A 2 4.25 -11.42 10.24
CA GLU A 2 3.12 -10.56 9.95
C GLU A 2 3.57 -9.43 9.01
N VAL A 3 2.76 -9.17 7.99
CA VAL A 3 2.97 -8.11 7.00
C VAL A 3 1.68 -7.33 6.89
N TYR A 4 1.78 -6.01 6.87
CA TYR A 4 0.69 -5.12 6.52
C TYR A 4 0.61 -5.01 5.01
N LEU A 5 -0.56 -5.31 4.45
CA LEU A 5 -0.80 -5.17 3.03
C LEU A 5 -1.56 -3.87 2.80
N TYR A 6 -0.98 -2.94 2.05
CA TYR A 6 -1.64 -1.72 1.64
C TYR A 6 -1.99 -1.81 0.16
N LYS A 7 -3.20 -1.41 -0.22
CA LYS A 7 -3.68 -1.51 -1.59
C LYS A 7 -4.24 -0.19 -2.10
N CYS A 8 -3.84 0.18 -3.31
CA CYS A 8 -4.40 1.32 -4.02
C CYS A 8 -5.83 0.96 -4.48
N PRO A 9 -6.85 1.75 -4.14
CA PRO A 9 -8.22 1.51 -4.58
C PRO A 9 -8.42 1.80 -6.08
N VAL A 10 -7.50 2.52 -6.72
CA VAL A 10 -7.60 2.93 -8.14
C VAL A 10 -6.93 1.91 -9.07
N CYS A 11 -5.63 1.66 -8.89
CA CYS A 11 -4.86 0.85 -9.84
C CYS A 11 -4.59 -0.59 -9.34
N ASN A 12 -5.11 -0.97 -8.17
CA ASN A 12 -4.86 -2.25 -7.50
C ASN A 12 -3.40 -2.54 -7.13
N PHE A 13 -2.50 -1.55 -7.17
CA PHE A 13 -1.15 -1.68 -6.63
C PHE A 13 -1.17 -2.15 -5.17
N ALA A 14 -0.27 -3.04 -4.79
CA ALA A 14 -0.18 -3.58 -3.45
C ALA A 14 1.24 -3.39 -2.88
N HIS A 15 1.33 -2.72 -1.73
CA HIS A 15 2.55 -2.54 -0.96
C HIS A 15 2.52 -3.45 0.26
N GLN A 16 3.57 -4.25 0.43
CA GLN A 16 3.72 -5.13 1.58
C GLN A 16 4.75 -4.52 2.53
N VAL A 17 4.31 -4.25 3.76
CA VAL A 17 5.16 -3.67 4.80
C VAL A 17 5.33 -4.70 5.90
N PRO A 18 6.55 -5.20 6.17
CA PRO A 18 6.76 -6.12 7.28
C PRO A 18 6.50 -5.46 8.63
N ASP A 19 5.80 -6.15 9.53
CA ASP A 19 5.43 -5.63 10.85
C ASP A 19 6.65 -5.38 11.77
N TYR A 20 7.77 -6.06 11.51
CA TYR A 20 9.02 -5.84 12.24
C TYR A 20 9.75 -4.53 11.85
N TRP A 21 9.20 -3.74 10.93
CA TRP A 21 9.79 -2.46 10.57
C TRP A 21 9.55 -1.45 11.69
N VAL A 22 10.55 -1.32 12.57
CA VAL A 22 10.49 -0.55 13.82
C VAL A 22 10.06 0.92 13.66
N SER A 23 10.31 1.50 12.48
CA SER A 23 9.95 2.89 12.16
C SER A 23 8.60 3.03 11.45
N PHE A 24 7.87 1.93 11.25
CA PHE A 24 6.61 1.92 10.54
C PHE A 24 5.46 1.76 11.52
N VAL A 25 4.63 2.79 11.61
CA VAL A 25 3.39 2.74 12.40
C VAL A 25 2.28 2.25 11.48
N LYS A 26 1.57 1.20 11.90
CA LYS A 26 0.38 0.72 11.18
C LYS A 26 -0.69 1.81 11.20
N GLU A 27 -1.01 2.34 10.02
CA GLU A 27 -2.06 3.34 9.83
C GLU A 27 -3.14 2.78 8.88
N PRO A 28 -4.39 3.25 8.95
CA PRO A 28 -5.44 2.80 8.03
C PRO A 28 -5.15 3.20 6.57
N THR A 29 -4.39 4.28 6.37
CA THR A 29 -4.00 4.79 5.06
C THR A 29 -2.57 5.30 5.10
N ILE A 30 -1.82 5.10 4.01
CA ILE A 30 -0.47 5.66 3.84
C ILE A 30 -0.36 6.37 2.49
N GLU A 31 0.51 7.38 2.41
CA GLU A 31 0.90 8.02 1.16
C GLU A 31 2.13 7.32 0.60
N TYR A 32 1.99 6.73 -0.60
CA TYR A 32 3.05 6.02 -1.28
C TYR A 32 2.90 6.19 -2.80
N GLU A 33 3.85 6.88 -3.41
CA GLU A 33 3.93 7.00 -4.87
C GLU A 33 4.22 5.65 -5.51
N HIS A 34 3.40 5.24 -6.47
CA HIS A 34 3.51 3.94 -7.10
C HIS A 34 3.10 3.97 -8.56
N MET A 35 3.59 2.98 -9.30
CA MET A 35 3.22 2.76 -10.70
C MET A 35 1.98 1.87 -10.78
N SER A 36 1.03 2.26 -11.61
CA SER A 36 -0.12 1.43 -11.95
C SER A 36 0.33 0.25 -12.82
N PHE A 37 0.11 -0.98 -12.35
CA PHE A 37 0.40 -2.18 -13.15
C PHE A 37 -0.51 -2.32 -14.38
N GLN A 38 -1.63 -1.61 -14.42
CA GLN A 38 -2.56 -1.68 -15.55
C GLN A 38 -2.15 -0.76 -16.70
N THR A 39 -1.66 0.45 -16.38
CA THR A 39 -1.30 1.46 -17.39
C THR A 39 0.21 1.57 -17.60
N GLY A 40 1.03 1.11 -16.64
CA GLY A 40 2.48 1.30 -16.65
C GLY A 40 2.92 2.72 -16.32
N GLU A 41 1.98 3.60 -15.95
CA GLU A 41 2.21 5.01 -15.62
C GLU A 41 2.14 5.22 -14.10
N MET A 42 2.71 6.34 -13.63
CA MET A 42 2.57 6.73 -12.22
C MET A 42 1.10 6.95 -11.88
N CYS A 43 0.64 6.32 -10.80
CA CYS A 43 -0.75 6.48 -10.37
C CYS A 43 -0.92 7.86 -9.75
N GLU A 44 -1.94 8.61 -10.18
CA GLU A 44 -2.29 9.91 -9.60
C GLU A 44 -2.74 9.79 -8.14
N ASN A 45 -3.24 8.61 -7.75
CA ASN A 45 -3.63 8.33 -6.39
C ASN A 45 -2.45 7.78 -5.60
N THR A 46 -1.84 8.61 -4.77
CA THR A 46 -0.74 8.23 -3.87
C THR A 46 -1.22 7.53 -2.60
N VAL A 47 -2.53 7.56 -2.30
CA VAL A 47 -3.07 6.99 -1.07
C VAL A 47 -3.34 5.50 -1.22
N LEU A 48 -2.72 4.70 -0.34
CA LEU A 48 -2.97 3.27 -0.20
C LEU A 48 -3.78 3.01 1.07
N ASN A 49 -4.75 2.10 0.99
CA ASN A 49 -5.54 1.68 2.14
C ASN A 49 -4.99 0.38 2.70
N LEU A 50 -4.92 0.26 4.02
CA LEU A 50 -4.62 -1.01 4.66
C LEU A 50 -5.72 -2.02 4.28
N LYS A 51 -5.29 -3.15 3.75
CA LYS A 51 -6.12 -4.31 3.51
C LYS A 51 -6.05 -5.17 4.78
N GLU A 52 -7.01 -4.96 5.67
CA GLU A 52 -7.20 -5.85 6.80
C GLU A 52 -7.64 -7.22 6.25
N ASP A 53 -6.83 -8.25 6.50
CA ASP A 53 -7.24 -9.64 6.31
C ASP A 53 -8.27 -9.91 7.42
N GLU A 54 -9.52 -10.19 7.04
CA GLU A 54 -10.63 -10.54 7.96
C GLU A 54 -10.34 -11.79 8.79
#